data_AF-A0A3D1UPH8-F1
#
_entry.id   AF-A0A3D1UPH8-F1
#
_cell.length_a   1.000
_cell.length_b   1.000
_cell.length_c   1.000
_cell.angle_alpha   90.00
_cell.angle_beta   90.00
_cell.angle_gamma   90.00
#
_symmetry.space_group_name_H-M   'P 1'
#
loop_
_entity.id
_entity.type
_entity.pdbx_description
1 polymer ?
#
loop_
_entity_poly.entity_id
_entity_poly.type
_entity_poly.pdbx_seq_one_letter_code
_entity_poly.pdbx_strand_id
1 'polypeptide(L)'
;MSHKQAKAAKRKAKLKARKFHAEQHRLYQSGRIADALMDLCADVLPEYVDDSRGIDLVGRNILWRMGMVAWNIAVTGRREIDESSINTMKLDVESRKMVRDEVNALVRLKYRKYPELRTSISNVSAVNVAGGAKLKVSLGDTFPAMPIPDFTDKPELLTPEQLLAKRKALGLSQVKFAAALGVSVKKVSAWEHGKAAPTEAELEKINSFTPEKE
;
A
#
# COMPACT_ATOMS: atom_id res chain seq x y z
N MET A 1 57.36 14.50 21.52
CA MET A 1 56.58 13.24 21.46
C MET A 1 55.18 13.37 22.07
N SER A 2 55.01 14.01 23.24
CA SER A 2 53.73 14.15 23.98
C SER A 2 52.59 14.88 23.24
N HIS A 3 52.88 15.99 22.54
CA HIS A 3 51.86 16.81 21.86
C HIS A 3 51.17 16.11 20.67
N LYS A 4 51.86 15.14 20.04
CA LYS A 4 51.34 14.33 18.92
C LYS A 4 50.37 13.24 19.42
N GLN A 5 50.66 12.64 20.57
CA GLN A 5 49.81 11.65 21.24
C GLN A 5 48.50 12.29 21.76
N ALA A 6 48.58 13.50 22.35
CA ALA A 6 47.40 14.25 22.78
C ALA A 6 46.46 14.63 21.61
N LYS A 7 47.02 15.04 20.47
CA LYS A 7 46.25 15.36 19.25
C LYS A 7 45.58 14.12 18.65
N ALA A 8 46.25 12.97 18.68
CA ALA A 8 45.68 11.70 18.22
C ALA A 8 44.52 11.23 19.12
N ALA A 9 44.69 11.33 20.45
CA ALA A 9 43.63 11.01 21.42
C ALA A 9 42.38 11.89 21.22
N LYS A 10 42.55 13.21 21.03
CA LYS A 10 41.45 14.14 20.75
C LYS A 10 40.69 13.80 19.47
N ARG A 11 41.40 13.42 18.39
CA ARG A 11 40.78 12.98 17.12
C ARG A 11 39.98 11.69 17.30
N LYS A 12 40.52 10.70 18.03
CA LYS A 12 39.84 9.43 18.34
C LYS A 12 38.58 9.66 19.17
N ALA A 13 38.65 10.53 20.18
CA ALA A 13 37.49 10.91 21.00
C ALA A 13 36.40 11.60 20.17
N LYS A 14 36.75 12.57 19.31
CA LYS A 14 35.81 13.24 18.39
C LYS A 14 35.13 12.23 17.44
N LEU A 15 35.89 11.28 16.90
CA LEU A 15 35.35 10.23 16.04
C LEU A 15 34.37 9.33 16.81
N LYS A 16 34.70 8.93 18.04
CA LYS A 16 33.83 8.12 18.90
C LYS A 16 32.53 8.85 19.23
N ALA A 17 32.61 10.13 19.60
CA ALA A 17 31.45 10.96 19.86
C ALA A 17 30.55 11.09 18.62
N ARG A 18 31.13 11.35 17.44
CA ARG A 18 30.36 11.42 16.17
C ARG A 18 29.66 10.10 15.85
N LYS A 19 30.34 8.96 16.04
CA LYS A 19 29.73 7.62 15.84
C LYS A 19 28.59 7.39 16.82
N PHE A 20 28.77 7.74 18.09
CA PHE A 20 27.73 7.61 19.10
C PHE A 20 26.50 8.46 18.77
N HIS A 21 26.68 9.74 18.42
CA HIS A 21 25.57 10.60 18.01
C HIS A 21 24.85 10.08 16.76
N ALA A 22 25.58 9.59 15.76
CA ALA A 22 24.99 8.99 14.57
C ALA A 22 24.15 7.75 14.91
N GLU A 23 24.64 6.90 15.81
CA GLU A 23 23.90 5.71 16.26
C GLU A 23 22.64 6.08 17.04
N GLN A 24 22.72 7.05 17.97
CA GLN A 24 21.56 7.54 18.70
C GLN A 24 20.50 8.13 17.76
N HIS A 25 20.93 8.93 16.77
CA HIS A 25 20.03 9.45 15.75
C HIS A 25 19.37 8.31 14.95
N ARG A 26 20.13 7.28 14.59
CA ARG A 26 19.62 6.10 13.88
C ARG A 26 18.59 5.33 14.70
N LEU A 27 18.84 5.12 15.99
CA LEU A 27 17.91 4.44 16.91
C LEU A 27 16.62 5.23 17.09
N TYR A 28 16.72 6.55 17.26
CA TYR A 28 15.57 7.44 17.32
C TYR A 28 14.73 7.37 16.04
N GLN A 29 15.39 7.44 14.87
CA GLN A 29 14.71 7.34 13.59
C GLN A 29 14.05 5.97 13.37
N SER A 30 14.71 4.88 13.80
CA SER A 30 14.13 3.53 13.79
C SER A 30 12.87 3.46 14.65
N GLY A 31 12.91 4.01 15.87
CA GLY A 31 11.72 4.10 16.73
C GLY A 31 10.58 4.85 16.07
N ARG A 32 10.84 6.05 15.54
CA ARG A 32 9.83 6.87 14.86
C ARG A 32 9.19 6.16 13.66
N ILE A 33 9.99 5.44 12.86
CA ILE A 33 9.47 4.70 11.70
C ILE A 33 8.71 3.44 12.14
N ALA A 34 9.14 2.77 13.22
CA ALA A 34 8.39 1.66 13.78
C ALA A 34 7.00 2.12 14.25
N ASP A 35 6.91 3.23 14.97
CA ASP A 35 5.64 3.77 15.46
C ASP A 35 4.72 4.17 14.29
N ALA A 36 5.26 4.85 13.27
CA ALA A 36 4.51 5.21 12.08
C ALA A 36 4.04 3.98 11.27
N LEU A 37 4.85 2.92 11.19
CA LEU A 37 4.45 1.69 10.51
C LEU A 37 3.37 0.92 11.28
N MET A 38 3.44 0.92 12.61
CA MET A 38 2.38 0.34 13.45
C MET A 38 1.06 1.08 13.25
N ASP A 39 1.07 2.41 13.26
CA ASP A 39 -0.12 3.23 12.99
C ASP A 39 -0.64 3.07 11.55
N LEU A 40 0.25 2.90 10.57
CA LEU A 40 -0.13 2.66 9.17
C LEU A 40 -0.94 1.37 9.03
N CYS A 41 -0.57 0.33 9.77
CA CYS A 41 -1.20 -0.99 9.72
C CYS A 41 -2.33 -1.19 10.74
N ALA A 42 -2.66 -0.19 11.56
CA ALA A 42 -3.55 -0.36 12.71
C ALA A 42 -4.97 -0.80 12.31
N ASP A 43 -5.52 -0.21 11.23
CA ASP A 43 -6.89 -0.49 10.77
C ASP A 43 -7.04 -1.91 10.20
N VAL A 44 -5.95 -2.46 9.66
CA VAL A 44 -5.91 -3.77 9.00
C VAL A 44 -5.50 -4.87 9.99
N LEU A 45 -5.00 -4.47 11.17
CA LEU A 45 -4.46 -5.38 12.17
C LEU A 45 -5.44 -6.50 12.60
N PRO A 46 -6.74 -6.24 12.84
CA PRO A 46 -7.68 -7.28 13.25
C PRO A 46 -7.87 -8.42 12.23
N GLU A 47 -7.68 -8.15 10.94
CA GLU A 47 -7.86 -9.15 9.88
C GLU A 47 -6.70 -10.16 9.80
N TYR A 48 -5.54 -9.80 10.33
CA TYR A 48 -4.30 -10.58 10.22
C TYR A 48 -3.81 -11.18 11.55
N VAL A 49 -4.39 -10.78 12.67
CA VAL A 49 -3.86 -11.09 14.01
C VAL A 49 -4.94 -11.71 14.88
N ASP A 50 -4.64 -12.89 15.42
CA ASP A 50 -5.50 -13.58 16.40
C ASP A 50 -4.76 -13.79 17.73
N ASP A 51 -5.01 -12.91 18.70
CA ASP A 51 -4.41 -12.99 20.04
C ASP A 51 -5.14 -13.96 21.00
N SER A 52 -6.16 -14.69 20.53
CA SER A 52 -7.00 -15.56 21.39
C SER A 52 -6.22 -16.64 22.13
N ARG A 53 -5.06 -17.06 21.60
CA ARG A 53 -4.18 -18.08 22.18
C ARG A 53 -2.83 -17.54 22.67
N GLY A 54 -2.74 -16.22 22.85
CA GLY A 54 -1.51 -15.50 23.16
C GLY A 54 -1.05 -14.63 21.99
N ILE A 55 0.00 -13.84 22.22
CA ILE A 55 0.46 -12.82 21.28
C ILE A 55 0.81 -13.44 19.93
N ASP A 56 0.01 -13.15 18.90
CA ASP A 56 0.27 -13.61 17.55
C ASP A 56 1.37 -12.76 16.89
N LEU A 57 2.60 -13.27 17.00
CA LEU A 57 3.76 -12.69 16.34
C LEU A 57 3.83 -13.06 14.85
N VAL A 58 3.16 -14.13 14.42
CA VAL A 58 3.22 -14.58 13.02
C VAL A 58 2.35 -13.66 12.17
N GLY A 59 1.09 -13.46 12.56
CA GLY A 59 0.17 -12.52 11.92
C GLY A 59 0.73 -11.11 11.87
N ARG A 60 1.29 -10.63 12.97
CA ARG A 60 1.96 -9.31 13.02
C ARG A 60 3.18 -9.22 12.12
N ASN A 61 3.99 -10.27 12.02
CA ASN A 61 5.12 -10.27 11.08
C ASN A 61 4.65 -10.20 9.62
N ILE A 62 3.56 -10.90 9.27
CA ILE A 62 2.97 -10.85 7.94
C ILE A 62 2.46 -9.43 7.65
N LEU A 63 1.65 -8.87 8.54
CA LEU A 63 1.08 -7.54 8.43
C LEU A 63 2.16 -6.46 8.31
N TRP A 64 3.17 -6.47 9.18
CA TRP A 64 4.24 -5.47 9.13
C TRP A 64 5.16 -5.63 7.93
N ARG A 65 5.31 -6.84 7.38
CA ARG A 65 5.99 -7.03 6.08
C ARG A 65 5.18 -6.44 4.94
N MET A 66 3.86 -6.59 4.95
CA MET A 66 2.98 -5.96 3.98
C MET A 66 3.07 -4.43 4.06
N GLY A 67 3.02 -3.88 5.28
CA GLY A 67 3.26 -2.46 5.54
C GLY A 67 4.64 -1.99 5.07
N MET A 68 5.71 -2.77 5.30
CA MET A 68 7.06 -2.48 4.82
C MET A 68 7.12 -2.37 3.29
N VAL A 69 6.43 -3.26 2.58
CA VAL A 69 6.35 -3.24 1.11
C VAL A 69 5.65 -1.97 0.64
N ALA A 70 4.48 -1.65 1.19
CA ALA A 70 3.75 -0.42 0.89
C ALA A 70 4.59 0.85 1.20
N TRP A 71 5.27 0.87 2.35
CA TRP A 71 6.17 1.94 2.74
C TRP A 71 7.28 2.16 1.72
N ASN A 72 7.94 1.08 1.31
CA ASN A 72 9.06 1.12 0.37
C ASN A 72 8.61 1.54 -1.03
N ILE A 73 7.43 1.12 -1.49
CA ILE A 73 6.81 1.62 -2.73
C ILE A 73 6.68 3.15 -2.66
N ALA A 74 6.12 3.66 -1.57
CA ALA A 74 5.86 5.08 -1.42
C ALA A 74 7.14 5.94 -1.31
N VAL A 75 8.16 5.51 -0.56
CA VAL A 75 9.43 6.27 -0.49
C VAL A 75 10.22 6.26 -1.80
N THR A 76 9.98 5.25 -2.66
CA THR A 76 10.56 5.19 -4.02
C THR A 76 9.77 5.99 -5.05
N GLY A 77 8.70 6.69 -4.67
CA GLY A 77 7.88 7.50 -5.58
C GLY A 77 6.93 6.68 -6.46
N ARG A 78 6.74 5.39 -6.17
CA ARG A 78 5.79 4.53 -6.90
C ARG A 78 4.40 4.64 -6.31
N ARG A 79 3.39 4.40 -7.14
CA ARG A 79 1.97 4.49 -6.77
C ARG A 79 1.40 3.18 -6.25
N GLU A 80 1.90 2.05 -6.75
CA GLU A 80 1.33 0.71 -6.54
C GLU A 80 2.41 -0.37 -6.62
N ILE A 81 2.07 -1.57 -6.12
CA ILE A 81 2.91 -2.75 -6.27
C ILE A 81 2.84 -3.28 -7.70
N ASP A 82 3.99 -3.70 -8.23
CA ASP A 82 4.07 -4.31 -9.56
C ASP A 82 3.40 -5.70 -9.56
N GLU A 83 2.59 -5.95 -10.59
CA GLU A 83 1.97 -7.24 -10.88
C GLU A 83 2.99 -8.38 -10.89
N SER A 84 4.19 -8.13 -11.43
CA SER A 84 5.26 -9.13 -11.46
C SER A 84 5.63 -9.61 -10.04
N SER A 85 5.61 -8.71 -9.05
CA SER A 85 5.96 -9.00 -7.67
C SER A 85 4.87 -9.85 -6.99
N ILE A 86 3.60 -9.55 -7.25
CA ILE A 86 2.45 -10.31 -6.72
C ILE A 86 2.36 -11.71 -7.33
N ASN A 87 2.65 -11.85 -8.63
CA ASN A 87 2.55 -13.12 -9.34
C ASN A 87 3.58 -14.17 -8.90
N THR A 88 4.64 -13.77 -8.20
CA THR A 88 5.59 -14.72 -7.59
C THR A 88 5.05 -15.40 -6.33
N MET A 89 3.96 -14.89 -5.75
CA MET A 89 3.36 -15.43 -4.53
C MET A 89 2.61 -16.73 -4.85
N LYS A 90 2.83 -17.77 -4.03
CA LYS A 90 2.12 -19.06 -4.11
C LYS A 90 0.71 -18.94 -3.51
N LEU A 91 -0.11 -18.08 -4.08
CA LEU A 91 -1.48 -17.79 -3.66
C LEU A 91 -2.42 -17.91 -4.86
N ASP A 92 -3.70 -18.22 -4.60
CA ASP A 92 -4.72 -18.20 -5.64
C ASP A 92 -4.97 -16.77 -6.17
N VAL A 93 -5.77 -16.65 -7.23
CA VAL A 93 -6.00 -15.38 -7.92
C VAL A 93 -6.70 -14.36 -7.02
N GLU A 94 -7.71 -14.78 -6.25
CA GLU A 94 -8.48 -13.90 -5.38
C GLU A 94 -7.62 -13.43 -4.20
N SER A 95 -6.87 -14.33 -3.57
CA SER A 95 -5.93 -13.98 -2.50
C SER A 95 -4.85 -13.02 -2.96
N ARG A 96 -4.29 -13.20 -4.17
CA ARG A 96 -3.32 -12.25 -4.75
C ARG A 96 -3.92 -10.86 -4.96
N LYS A 97 -5.16 -10.80 -5.44
CA LYS A 97 -5.89 -9.55 -5.65
C LYS A 97 -6.12 -8.83 -4.32
N MET A 98 -6.60 -9.52 -3.30
CA MET A 98 -6.81 -8.95 -1.97
C MET A 98 -5.51 -8.36 -1.39
N VAL A 99 -4.41 -9.12 -1.44
CA VAL A 99 -3.09 -8.64 -0.96
C VAL A 99 -2.63 -7.41 -1.75
N ARG A 100 -2.84 -7.38 -3.07
CA ARG A 100 -2.50 -6.22 -3.91
C ARG A 100 -3.29 -5.00 -3.49
N ASP A 101 -4.61 -5.13 -3.37
CA ASP A 101 -5.51 -4.03 -3.03
C ASP A 101 -5.17 -3.46 -1.64
N GLU A 102 -4.86 -4.33 -0.69
CA GLU A 102 -4.44 -3.96 0.67
C GLU A 102 -3.10 -3.21 0.67
N VAL A 103 -2.09 -3.73 -0.03
CA VAL A 103 -0.79 -3.04 -0.19
C VAL A 103 -0.98 -1.66 -0.82
N ASN A 104 -1.80 -1.56 -1.87
CA ASN A 104 -2.05 -0.29 -2.56
C ASN A 104 -2.82 0.71 -1.67
N ALA A 105 -3.76 0.23 -0.84
CA ALA A 105 -4.43 1.05 0.16
C ALA A 105 -3.42 1.61 1.19
N LEU A 106 -2.52 0.77 1.68
CA LEU A 106 -1.44 1.18 2.60
C LEU A 106 -0.46 2.15 1.94
N VAL A 107 -0.15 2.02 0.64
CA VAL A 107 0.68 2.98 -0.09
C VAL A 107 0.03 4.36 -0.08
N ARG A 108 -1.25 4.45 -0.46
CA ARG A 108 -2.04 5.69 -0.43
C ARG A 108 -2.05 6.30 0.98
N LEU A 109 -2.27 5.47 1.99
CA LEU A 109 -2.32 5.91 3.38
C LEU A 109 -0.95 6.42 3.86
N LYS A 110 0.15 5.79 3.46
CA LYS A 110 1.51 6.26 3.74
C LYS A 110 1.71 7.66 3.17
N TYR A 111 1.41 7.88 1.88
CA TYR A 111 1.55 9.20 1.27
C TYR A 111 0.73 10.28 2.00
N ARG A 112 -0.46 9.91 2.50
CA ARG A 112 -1.35 10.81 3.24
C ARG A 112 -0.83 11.14 4.63
N LYS A 113 -0.49 10.13 5.44
CA LYS A 113 -0.13 10.29 6.86
C LYS A 113 1.33 10.68 7.07
N TYR A 114 2.24 10.16 6.25
CA TYR A 114 3.69 10.22 6.48
C TYR A 114 4.51 10.62 5.22
N PRO A 115 4.18 11.73 4.54
CA PRO A 115 4.91 12.18 3.34
C PRO A 115 6.35 12.62 3.64
N GLU A 116 6.64 13.02 4.87
CA GLU A 116 7.96 13.48 5.32
C GLU A 116 8.90 12.32 5.70
N LEU A 117 8.35 11.13 5.97
CA LEU A 117 9.13 9.94 6.27
C LEU A 117 9.58 9.26 4.97
N ARG A 118 10.87 9.40 4.65
CA ARG A 118 11.46 9.04 3.35
C ARG A 118 12.55 7.98 3.44
N THR A 119 12.77 7.42 4.62
CA THR A 119 13.72 6.33 4.81
C THR A 119 13.02 5.00 4.56
N SER A 120 13.60 4.17 3.69
CA SER A 120 13.10 2.83 3.45
C SER A 120 13.36 1.92 4.65
N ILE A 121 12.66 0.81 4.68
CA ILE A 121 12.78 -0.21 5.71
C ILE A 121 13.38 -1.44 5.06
N SER A 122 14.54 -1.88 5.54
CA SER A 122 15.25 -3.06 5.02
C SER A 122 14.76 -4.35 5.66
N ASN A 123 14.26 -4.27 6.89
CA ASN A 123 13.69 -5.42 7.59
C ASN A 123 12.70 -4.98 8.67
N VAL A 124 11.73 -5.84 8.94
CA VAL A 124 10.79 -5.73 10.06
C VAL A 124 10.80 -7.03 10.86
N SER A 125 10.58 -6.92 12.16
CA SER A 125 10.41 -8.09 13.01
C SER A 125 9.45 -7.79 14.16
N ALA A 126 8.52 -8.70 14.38
CA ALA A 126 7.70 -8.71 15.57
C ALA A 126 8.42 -9.39 16.73
N VAL A 127 8.46 -8.71 17.87
CA VAL A 127 9.07 -9.22 19.09
C VAL A 127 8.10 -9.07 20.26
N ASN A 128 8.08 -10.06 21.15
CA ASN A 128 7.39 -9.95 22.42
C ASN A 128 8.26 -9.12 23.38
N VAL A 129 7.70 -8.03 23.92
CA VAL A 129 8.32 -7.19 24.93
C VAL A 129 7.29 -6.91 26.01
N ALA A 130 7.57 -7.32 27.24
CA ALA A 130 6.73 -7.09 28.42
C ALA A 130 5.25 -7.54 28.24
N GLY A 131 5.01 -8.63 27.50
CA GLY A 131 3.66 -9.14 27.27
C GLY A 131 2.88 -8.41 26.17
N GLY A 132 3.52 -7.52 25.42
CA GLY A 132 2.98 -6.89 24.22
C GLY A 132 3.84 -7.19 22.99
N ALA A 133 3.23 -7.17 21.80
CA ALA A 133 4.00 -7.20 20.56
C ALA A 133 4.57 -5.81 20.26
N LYS A 134 5.87 -5.75 19.95
CA LYS A 134 6.55 -4.55 19.50
C LYS A 134 7.16 -4.78 18.10
N LEU A 135 7.04 -3.77 17.25
CA LEU A 135 7.72 -3.74 15.97
C LEU A 135 9.15 -3.24 16.14
N LYS A 136 10.12 -3.99 15.59
CA LYS A 136 11.48 -3.53 15.37
C LYS A 136 11.71 -3.34 13.87
N VAL A 137 12.27 -2.20 13.49
CA VAL A 137 12.58 -1.86 12.09
C VAL A 137 14.08 -1.64 11.89
N SER A 138 14.60 -2.23 10.82
CA SER A 138 15.93 -1.92 10.30
C SER A 138 15.80 -0.88 9.20
N LEU A 139 16.51 0.23 9.33
CA LEU A 139 16.49 1.30 8.33
C LEU A 139 17.31 0.91 7.10
N GLY A 140 16.80 1.27 5.92
CA GLY A 140 17.50 1.26 4.65
C GLY A 140 17.91 2.68 4.22
N ASP A 141 17.93 2.91 2.92
CA ASP A 141 18.31 4.18 2.32
C ASP A 141 17.28 5.29 2.55
N THR A 142 17.76 6.54 2.60
CA THR A 142 16.89 7.71 2.67
C THR A 142 16.78 8.36 1.30
N PHE A 143 15.54 8.50 0.83
CA PHE A 143 15.22 9.03 -0.49
C PHE A 143 14.97 10.55 -0.43
N PRO A 144 15.19 11.28 -1.54
CA PRO A 144 14.80 12.68 -1.65
C PRO A 144 13.28 12.84 -1.56
N ALA A 145 12.80 14.09 -1.50
CA ALA A 145 11.37 14.37 -1.64
C ALA A 145 10.91 13.92 -3.03
N MET A 146 10.19 12.81 -3.10
CA MET A 146 9.56 12.36 -4.35
C MET A 146 8.25 13.12 -4.54
N PRO A 147 7.87 13.45 -5.79
CA PRO A 147 6.54 13.98 -6.06
C PRO A 147 5.50 12.96 -5.60
N ILE A 148 4.46 13.44 -4.91
CA ILE A 148 3.35 12.59 -4.51
C ILE A 148 2.59 12.22 -5.79
N PRO A 149 2.45 10.92 -6.12
CA PRO A 149 1.70 10.51 -7.30
C PRO A 149 0.26 11.02 -7.26
N ASP A 150 -0.31 11.27 -8.43
CA ASP A 150 -1.73 11.55 -8.52
C ASP A 150 -2.53 10.25 -8.26
N PHE A 151 -3.34 10.29 -7.20
CA PHE A 151 -4.25 9.22 -6.80
C PHE A 151 -5.68 9.48 -7.26
N THR A 152 -5.93 10.54 -8.04
CA THR A 152 -7.19 10.68 -8.77
C THR A 152 -7.19 9.65 -9.90
N ASP A 153 -7.63 8.45 -9.55
CA ASP A 153 -7.97 7.45 -10.54
C ASP A 153 -9.16 8.00 -11.32
N LYS A 154 -8.88 8.61 -12.48
CA LYS A 154 -9.93 8.84 -13.48
C LYS A 154 -10.59 7.49 -13.69
N PRO A 155 -11.91 7.34 -13.44
CA PRO A 155 -12.56 6.05 -13.58
C PRO A 155 -12.25 5.55 -14.99
N GLU A 156 -11.53 4.43 -15.05
CA GLU A 156 -11.07 3.85 -16.30
C GLU A 156 -12.34 3.63 -17.11
N LEU A 157 -12.51 4.45 -18.17
CA LEU A 157 -13.69 4.40 -19.01
C LEU A 157 -13.80 2.96 -19.49
N LEU A 158 -14.89 2.26 -19.13
CA LEU A 158 -15.13 0.92 -19.64
C LEU A 158 -15.00 0.99 -21.16
N THR A 159 -14.08 0.20 -21.72
CA THR A 159 -13.95 0.16 -23.16
C THR A 159 -15.26 -0.37 -23.76
N PRO A 160 -15.61 0.02 -24.99
CA PRO A 160 -16.84 -0.46 -25.64
C PRO A 160 -16.98 -1.99 -25.59
N GLU A 161 -15.85 -2.70 -25.71
CA GLU A 161 -15.76 -4.15 -25.62
C GLU A 161 -16.04 -4.70 -24.21
N GLN A 162 -15.54 -4.03 -23.16
CA GLN A 162 -15.80 -4.42 -21.76
C GLN A 162 -17.26 -4.23 -21.38
N LEU A 163 -17.89 -3.15 -21.85
CA LEU A 163 -19.32 -2.90 -21.69
C LEU A 163 -20.17 -3.98 -22.37
N LEU A 164 -19.82 -4.30 -23.63
CA LEU A 164 -20.48 -5.36 -24.38
C LEU A 164 -20.32 -6.73 -23.70
N ALA A 165 -19.10 -7.05 -23.23
CA ALA A 165 -18.80 -8.29 -22.52
C ALA A 165 -19.58 -8.39 -21.21
N LYS A 166 -19.63 -7.33 -20.40
CA LYS A 166 -20.43 -7.27 -19.17
C LYS A 166 -21.91 -7.49 -19.45
N ARG A 167 -22.49 -6.79 -20.43
CA ARG A 167 -23.91 -6.98 -20.78
C ARG A 167 -24.20 -8.41 -21.23
N LYS A 168 -23.33 -8.99 -22.07
CA LYS A 168 -23.48 -10.38 -22.55
C LYS A 168 -23.31 -11.40 -21.44
N ALA A 169 -22.37 -11.20 -20.51
CA ALA A 169 -22.18 -12.06 -19.35
C ALA A 169 -23.42 -12.08 -18.44
N LEU A 170 -24.16 -10.97 -18.39
CA LEU A 170 -25.43 -10.86 -17.67
C LEU A 170 -26.63 -11.43 -18.45
N GLY A 171 -26.44 -11.88 -19.70
CA GLY A 171 -27.54 -12.36 -20.55
C GLY A 171 -28.56 -11.29 -20.94
N LEU A 172 -28.23 -10.00 -20.76
CA LEU A 172 -29.18 -8.91 -20.95
C LEU A 172 -29.16 -8.37 -22.38
N SER A 173 -30.33 -8.00 -22.91
CA SER A 173 -30.42 -7.19 -24.12
C SER A 173 -30.02 -5.74 -23.83
N GLN A 174 -29.64 -4.96 -24.85
CA GLN A 174 -29.35 -3.53 -24.68
C GLN A 174 -30.53 -2.77 -24.05
N VAL A 175 -31.77 -3.22 -24.33
CA VAL A 175 -33.00 -2.64 -23.77
C VAL A 175 -33.12 -2.91 -22.27
N LYS A 176 -32.94 -4.18 -21.85
CA LYS A 176 -32.99 -4.55 -20.42
C LYS A 176 -31.86 -3.89 -19.63
N PHE A 177 -30.66 -3.81 -20.23
CA PHE A 177 -29.51 -3.15 -19.63
C PHE A 177 -29.72 -1.64 -19.48
N ALA A 178 -30.27 -0.97 -20.49
CA ALA A 178 -30.61 0.44 -20.43
C ALA A 178 -31.69 0.74 -19.38
N ALA A 179 -32.73 -0.10 -19.32
CA ALA A 179 -33.79 0.02 -18.32
C ALA A 179 -33.26 -0.15 -16.88
N ALA A 180 -32.39 -1.14 -16.66
CA ALA A 180 -31.75 -1.39 -15.38
C ALA A 180 -30.88 -0.21 -14.90
N LEU A 181 -30.21 0.48 -15.83
CA LEU A 181 -29.37 1.64 -15.53
C LEU A 181 -30.13 2.97 -15.48
N GLY A 182 -31.40 2.98 -15.89
CA GLY A 182 -32.23 4.19 -16.01
C GLY A 182 -31.75 5.13 -17.13
N VAL A 183 -31.16 4.59 -18.19
CA VAL A 183 -30.65 5.35 -19.34
C VAL A 183 -31.34 4.95 -20.64
N SER A 184 -31.16 5.70 -21.72
CA SER A 184 -31.73 5.35 -23.02
C SER A 184 -30.92 4.26 -23.71
N VAL A 185 -31.60 3.40 -24.48
CA VAL A 185 -30.97 2.33 -25.29
C VAL A 185 -29.97 2.90 -26.30
N LYS A 186 -30.27 4.10 -26.84
CA LYS A 186 -29.38 4.83 -27.74
C LYS A 186 -28.05 5.20 -27.07
N LYS A 187 -28.08 5.50 -25.77
CA LYS A 187 -26.90 5.83 -24.96
C LYS A 187 -26.03 4.59 -24.75
N VAL A 188 -26.62 3.46 -24.37
CA VAL A 188 -25.94 2.16 -24.26
C VAL A 188 -25.31 1.72 -25.58
N SER A 189 -26.05 1.84 -26.68
CA SER A 189 -25.53 1.54 -28.02
C SER A 189 -24.37 2.45 -28.40
N ALA A 190 -24.44 3.76 -28.10
CA ALA A 190 -23.33 4.67 -28.34
C ALA A 190 -22.08 4.30 -27.52
N TRP A 191 -22.25 3.81 -26.29
CA TRP A 191 -21.15 3.31 -25.47
C TRP A 191 -20.52 2.03 -26.03
N GLU A 192 -21.34 1.03 -26.39
CA GLU A 192 -20.86 -0.25 -26.95
C GLU A 192 -20.19 -0.11 -28.32
N HIS A 193 -20.47 0.97 -29.06
CA HIS A 193 -19.82 1.27 -30.34
C HIS A 193 -18.75 2.36 -30.25
N GLY A 194 -18.38 2.81 -29.04
CA GLY A 194 -17.34 3.82 -28.82
C GLY A 194 -17.66 5.22 -29.35
N LYS A 195 -18.93 5.50 -29.66
CA LYS A 195 -19.40 6.83 -30.09
C LYS A 195 -19.57 7.81 -28.93
N ALA A 196 -19.69 7.31 -27.71
CA ALA A 196 -19.78 8.09 -26.48
C ALA A 196 -19.17 7.30 -25.32
N ALA A 197 -18.75 7.99 -24.26
CA ALA A 197 -18.31 7.38 -23.02
C ALA A 197 -19.39 7.53 -21.93
N PRO A 198 -19.56 6.55 -21.02
CA PRO A 198 -20.42 6.73 -19.85
C PRO A 198 -19.83 7.77 -18.90
N THR A 199 -20.69 8.52 -18.22
CA THR A 199 -20.27 9.45 -17.14
C THR A 199 -19.91 8.69 -15.87
N GLU A 200 -19.24 9.35 -14.93
CA GLU A 200 -18.80 8.74 -13.66
C GLU A 200 -19.96 8.11 -12.86
N ALA A 201 -21.08 8.83 -12.73
CA ALA A 201 -22.29 8.31 -12.08
C ALA A 201 -22.91 7.10 -12.82
N GLU A 202 -22.68 6.97 -14.12
CA GLU A 202 -23.17 5.83 -14.92
C GLU A 202 -22.22 4.63 -14.80
N LEU A 203 -20.91 4.86 -14.70
CA LEU A 203 -19.93 3.81 -14.43
C LEU A 203 -20.14 3.18 -13.05
N GLU A 204 -20.44 3.97 -12.03
CA GLU A 204 -20.79 3.45 -10.70
C GLU A 204 -22.03 2.55 -10.77
N LYS A 205 -23.08 2.96 -11.49
CA LYS A 205 -24.27 2.13 -11.72
C LYS A 205 -23.95 0.85 -12.48
N ILE A 206 -23.11 0.91 -13.52
CA ILE A 206 -22.70 -0.26 -14.31
C ILE A 206 -21.87 -1.25 -13.45
N ASN A 207 -21.02 -0.74 -12.56
CA ASN A 207 -20.16 -1.58 -11.71
C ASN A 207 -20.89 -2.17 -10.50
N SER A 208 -21.85 -1.44 -9.93
CA SER A 208 -22.68 -1.91 -8.81
C SER A 208 -23.84 -2.82 -9.24
N PHE A 209 -24.16 -2.88 -10.54
CA PHE A 209 -25.24 -3.72 -11.04
C PHE A 209 -24.89 -5.21 -10.92
N THR A 210 -25.59 -5.89 -10.03
CA THR A 210 -25.65 -7.36 -9.96
C THR A 210 -27.04 -7.81 -10.40
N PRO A 211 -27.16 -8.88 -11.21
CA PRO A 211 -28.46 -9.38 -11.60
C PRO A 211 -29.11 -10.00 -10.35
N GLU A 212 -30.26 -9.48 -9.93
CA GLU A 212 -31.12 -10.21 -9.01
C GLU A 212 -31.47 -11.55 -9.67
N LYS A 213 -31.08 -12.65 -9.01
CA LYS A 213 -31.52 -13.98 -9.39
C LYS A 213 -33.01 -14.09 -9.02
N GLU A 214 -33.88 -14.06 -10.02
CA GLU A 214 -35.21 -14.67 -9.91
C GLU A 214 -35.09 -16.18 -9.75
#